data_AF-A0A959AZ52-F1
#
_entry.id   AF-A0A959AZ52-F1
#
_cell.length_a   1.000
_cell.length_b   1.000
_cell.length_c   1.000
_cell.angle_alpha   90.00
_cell.angle_beta   90.00
_cell.angle_gamma   90.00
#
_symmetry.space_group_name_H-M   'P 1'
#
loop_
_entity.id
_entity.type
_entity.pdbx_description
1 polymer ?
#
loop_
_entity_poly.entity_id
_entity_poly.type
_entity_poly.pdbx_seq_one_letter_code
_entity_poly.pdbx_strand_id
1 'polypeptide(L)'
;MKKLLLLLLLISAAGLALNAQTTVKKTDTGWALLVDGKPFEVKGACFGYGEDVDNYDAHFQELQSLGVNTIRTWGTDEHTGQLLDAADKYGIKVMVGIWMRHGRPGMEDDDRFNYLEDTEGMEEMYAGAVRTVEAYKGHPAVLAWGVGNEVYLNTATDAEKEAYSKLLERICRKIKALDPNHPVASVEAWTFGLDWWQQYVPSIDIYGLNIY
;
A
#
# COMPACT_ATOMS: atom_id res chain seq x y z
N MET A 1 -47.60 -45.35 -12.54
CA MET A 1 -47.23 -44.04 -13.13
C MET A 1 -46.51 -43.23 -12.09
N LYS A 2 -45.20 -43.00 -12.29
CA LYS A 2 -44.29 -42.30 -11.38
C LYS A 2 -44.53 -40.79 -11.48
N LYS A 3 -44.69 -40.09 -10.35
CA LYS A 3 -44.44 -38.64 -10.25
C LYS A 3 -43.47 -38.42 -9.10
N LEU A 4 -42.20 -38.34 -9.45
CA LEU A 4 -41.10 -37.94 -8.57
C LEU A 4 -41.13 -36.42 -8.52
N LEU A 5 -41.47 -35.85 -7.35
CA LEU A 5 -41.45 -34.41 -7.13
C LEU A 5 -40.00 -34.01 -6.83
N LEU A 6 -39.34 -33.33 -7.78
CA LEU A 6 -38.01 -32.78 -7.59
C LEU A 6 -38.14 -31.48 -6.79
N LEU A 7 -37.74 -31.49 -5.53
CA LEU A 7 -37.66 -30.27 -4.71
C LEU A 7 -36.33 -29.56 -5.06
N LEU A 8 -36.40 -28.49 -5.86
CA LEU A 8 -35.26 -27.59 -6.02
C LEU A 8 -35.05 -26.84 -4.71
N LEU A 9 -33.98 -27.16 -3.98
CA LEU A 9 -33.45 -26.25 -2.96
C LEU A 9 -32.89 -25.01 -3.67
N LEU A 10 -33.63 -23.91 -3.57
CA LEU A 10 -33.09 -22.57 -3.76
C LEU A 10 -32.03 -22.35 -2.69
N ILE A 11 -30.76 -22.52 -3.05
CA ILE A 11 -29.65 -22.03 -2.24
C ILE A 11 -29.81 -20.51 -2.22
N SER A 12 -30.28 -19.98 -1.10
CA SER A 12 -30.19 -18.56 -0.81
C SER A 12 -28.71 -18.21 -0.86
N ALA A 13 -28.30 -17.45 -1.89
CA ALA A 13 -27.04 -16.74 -1.87
C ALA A 13 -27.14 -15.76 -0.69
N ALA A 14 -26.69 -16.19 0.49
CA ALA A 14 -26.33 -15.28 1.54
C ALA A 14 -25.37 -14.29 0.88
N GLY A 15 -25.76 -13.02 0.79
CA GLY A 15 -24.89 -11.99 0.27
C GLY A 15 -23.60 -12.10 1.05
N LEU A 16 -22.54 -12.58 0.39
CA LEU A 16 -21.19 -12.44 0.90
C LEU A 16 -21.04 -10.93 1.01
N ALA A 17 -21.11 -10.42 2.24
CA ALA A 17 -20.61 -9.09 2.51
C ALA A 17 -19.16 -9.14 2.00
N LEU A 18 -18.91 -8.49 0.86
CA LEU A 18 -17.57 -8.28 0.36
C LEU A 18 -16.91 -7.38 1.40
N ASN A 19 -16.34 -8.00 2.42
CA ASN A 19 -15.46 -7.29 3.32
C ASN A 19 -14.19 -7.01 2.52
N ALA A 20 -13.65 -5.81 2.70
CA ALA A 20 -12.33 -5.47 2.21
C ALA A 20 -11.33 -6.55 2.64
N GLN A 21 -10.42 -6.93 1.74
CA GLN A 21 -9.40 -7.95 2.00
C GLN A 21 -8.57 -7.58 3.24
N THR A 22 -8.13 -6.33 3.31
CA THR A 22 -7.37 -5.80 4.44
C THR A 22 -8.14 -4.65 5.08
N THR A 23 -8.28 -4.68 6.41
CA THR A 23 -8.93 -3.58 7.16
C THR A 23 -8.14 -3.20 8.40
N VAL A 24 -8.22 -1.93 8.77
CA VAL A 24 -7.72 -1.41 10.05
C VAL A 24 -8.93 -1.13 10.93
N LYS A 25 -9.01 -1.79 12.09
CA LYS A 25 -10.15 -1.70 12.99
C LYS A 25 -9.72 -1.21 14.36
N LYS A 26 -10.44 -0.20 14.87
CA LYS A 26 -10.29 0.24 16.27
C LYS A 26 -10.82 -0.83 17.22
N THR A 27 -10.05 -1.14 18.24
CA THR A 27 -10.38 -2.06 19.33
C THR A 27 -10.42 -1.31 20.66
N ASP A 28 -10.80 -1.99 21.74
CA ASP A 28 -10.83 -1.40 23.08
C ASP A 28 -9.42 -1.00 23.58
N THR A 29 -8.38 -1.66 23.06
CA THR A 29 -6.98 -1.47 23.49
C THR A 29 -6.11 -0.78 22.45
N GLY A 30 -6.66 -0.37 21.30
CA GLY A 30 -5.90 0.27 20.23
C GLY A 30 -6.45 -0.01 18.85
N TRP A 31 -5.61 -0.53 17.96
CA TRP A 31 -5.93 -0.83 16.57
C TRP A 31 -5.46 -2.24 16.21
N ALA A 32 -6.19 -2.89 15.31
CA ALA A 32 -5.84 -4.18 14.74
C ALA A 32 -5.86 -4.09 13.21
N LEU A 33 -4.86 -4.70 12.57
CA LEU A 33 -4.90 -5.01 11.15
C LEU A 33 -5.53 -6.38 10.97
N LEU A 34 -6.45 -6.50 10.00
CA LEU A 34 -7.12 -7.74 9.68
C LEU A 34 -6.92 -8.06 8.21
N VAL A 35 -6.63 -9.33 7.91
CA VAL A 35 -6.64 -9.89 6.55
C VAL A 35 -7.75 -10.94 6.49
N ASP A 36 -8.67 -10.80 5.55
CA ASP A 36 -9.86 -11.65 5.38
C ASP A 36 -10.68 -11.79 6.69
N GLY A 37 -10.78 -10.69 7.43
CA GLY A 37 -11.49 -10.61 8.71
C GLY A 37 -10.78 -11.28 9.89
N LYS A 38 -9.56 -11.77 9.73
CA LYS A 38 -8.76 -12.39 10.80
C LYS A 38 -7.64 -11.44 11.25
N PRO A 39 -7.34 -11.33 12.55
CA PRO A 39 -6.19 -10.56 13.03
C PRO A 39 -4.90 -10.97 12.32
N PHE A 40 -4.16 -9.99 11.83
CA PHE A 40 -2.91 -10.20 11.11
C PHE A 40 -1.79 -9.39 11.77
N GLU A 41 -0.87 -10.10 12.41
CA GLU A 41 0.35 -9.51 12.98
C GLU A 41 1.41 -9.42 11.88
N VAL A 42 1.87 -8.21 11.58
CA VAL A 42 2.89 -7.97 10.55
C VAL A 42 4.26 -8.37 11.07
N LYS A 43 4.92 -9.30 10.38
CA LYS A 43 6.32 -9.70 10.56
C LYS A 43 7.05 -9.37 9.27
N GLY A 44 7.46 -8.10 9.19
CA GLY A 44 7.85 -7.44 7.95
C GLY A 44 9.35 -7.46 7.66
N ALA A 45 9.69 -7.43 6.37
CA ALA A 45 11.01 -7.03 5.88
C ALA A 45 10.85 -6.02 4.73
N CYS A 46 11.77 -5.06 4.57
CA CYS A 46 11.84 -4.30 3.32
C CYS A 46 12.55 -5.16 2.27
N PHE A 47 11.94 -5.33 1.10
CA PHE A 47 12.45 -6.22 0.05
C PHE A 47 12.04 -5.69 -1.32
N GLY A 48 12.99 -5.63 -2.25
CA GLY A 48 12.76 -5.19 -3.62
C GLY A 48 14.00 -5.48 -4.47
N TYR A 49 14.07 -6.69 -5.02
CA TYR A 49 15.17 -7.11 -5.91
C TYR A 49 14.68 -7.20 -7.35
N GLY A 50 14.44 -6.07 -8.00
CA GLY A 50 14.06 -6.06 -9.42
C GLY A 50 15.12 -6.68 -10.35
N GLU A 51 16.39 -6.69 -9.93
CA GLU A 51 17.52 -7.16 -10.75
C GLU A 51 17.78 -8.67 -10.68
N ASP A 52 17.09 -9.41 -9.78
CA ASP A 52 17.34 -10.85 -9.55
C ASP A 52 16.04 -11.68 -9.55
N VAL A 53 15.16 -11.38 -10.50
CA VAL A 53 13.82 -12.01 -10.65
C VAL A 53 13.90 -13.53 -10.79
N ASP A 54 14.92 -14.03 -11.50
CA ASP A 54 15.11 -15.47 -11.74
C ASP A 54 15.29 -16.28 -10.44
N ASN A 55 15.71 -15.62 -9.35
CA ASN A 55 15.90 -16.24 -8.04
C ASN A 55 14.79 -15.94 -7.02
N TYR A 56 13.67 -15.32 -7.43
CA TYR A 56 12.56 -15.01 -6.52
C TYR A 56 12.07 -16.23 -5.74
N ASP A 57 12.03 -17.41 -6.35
CA ASP A 57 11.61 -18.62 -5.64
C ASP A 57 12.48 -18.89 -4.41
N ALA A 58 13.80 -18.79 -4.55
CA ALA A 58 14.75 -19.00 -3.45
C ALA A 58 14.65 -17.88 -2.41
N HIS A 59 14.58 -16.63 -2.85
CA HIS A 59 14.47 -15.46 -1.96
C HIS A 59 13.20 -15.51 -1.09
N PHE A 60 12.04 -15.82 -1.71
CA PHE A 60 10.78 -15.91 -0.98
C PHE A 60 10.70 -17.15 -0.08
N GLN A 61 11.33 -18.26 -0.48
CA GLN A 61 11.49 -19.42 0.41
C GLN A 61 12.33 -19.07 1.65
N GLU A 62 13.42 -18.32 1.48
CA GLU A 62 14.25 -17.85 2.59
C GLU A 62 13.46 -16.92 3.52
N LEU A 63 12.77 -15.91 2.98
CA LEU A 63 11.90 -15.02 3.76
C LEU A 63 10.87 -15.80 4.58
N GLN A 64 10.19 -16.77 3.96
CA GLN A 64 9.23 -17.62 4.66
C GLN A 64 9.91 -18.42 5.78
N SER A 65 11.10 -18.97 5.54
CA SER A 65 11.87 -19.71 6.55
C SER A 65 12.29 -18.86 7.75
N LEU A 66 12.51 -17.56 7.55
CA LEU A 66 12.81 -16.58 8.59
C LEU A 66 11.54 -16.14 9.36
N GLY A 67 10.36 -16.59 8.93
CA GLY A 67 9.08 -16.22 9.53
C GLY A 67 8.54 -14.87 9.06
N VAL A 68 9.08 -14.32 7.97
CA VAL A 68 8.55 -13.11 7.32
C VAL A 68 7.21 -13.46 6.69
N ASN A 69 6.19 -12.65 6.96
CA ASN A 69 4.86 -12.80 6.37
C ASN A 69 4.43 -11.58 5.56
N THR A 70 5.23 -10.52 5.57
CA THR A 70 4.95 -9.26 4.88
C THR A 70 6.24 -8.68 4.33
N ILE A 71 6.21 -8.13 3.12
CA ILE A 71 7.27 -7.29 2.61
C ILE A 71 6.78 -5.88 2.29
N ARG A 72 7.68 -4.91 2.33
CA ARG A 72 7.46 -3.53 1.89
C ARG A 72 8.36 -3.23 0.70
N THR A 73 7.79 -2.63 -0.34
CA THR A 73 8.52 -1.99 -1.44
C THR A 73 8.41 -0.47 -1.34
N TRP A 74 9.31 0.27 -1.99
CA TRP A 74 9.27 1.73 -2.05
C TRP A 74 8.53 2.27 -3.28
N GLY A 75 8.53 1.50 -4.37
CA GLY A 75 7.88 1.84 -5.63
C GLY A 75 7.48 0.58 -6.40
N THR A 76 7.11 0.79 -7.66
CA THR A 76 6.78 -0.27 -8.63
C THR A 76 7.54 -0.07 -9.94
N ASP A 77 7.82 -1.17 -10.61
CA ASP A 77 8.57 -1.30 -11.86
C ASP A 77 7.97 -2.43 -12.73
N GLU A 78 8.62 -2.78 -13.84
CA GLU A 78 8.21 -3.87 -14.72
C GLU A 78 8.24 -5.27 -14.08
N HIS A 79 8.89 -5.44 -12.93
CA HIS A 79 9.04 -6.73 -12.22
C HIS A 79 8.07 -6.89 -11.05
N THR A 80 7.31 -5.84 -10.73
CA THR A 80 6.37 -5.82 -9.60
C THR A 80 5.31 -6.92 -9.71
N GLY A 81 4.86 -7.27 -10.92
CA GLY A 81 3.93 -8.40 -11.11
C GLY A 81 4.52 -9.73 -10.64
N GLN A 82 5.74 -10.04 -11.07
CA GLN A 82 6.46 -11.26 -10.69
C GLN A 82 6.76 -11.32 -9.18
N LEU A 83 7.06 -10.17 -8.57
CA LEU A 83 7.29 -10.06 -7.13
C LEU A 83 5.99 -10.38 -6.36
N LEU A 84 4.85 -9.87 -6.83
CA LEU A 84 3.55 -10.15 -6.23
C LEU A 84 3.15 -11.63 -6.39
N ASP A 85 3.39 -12.22 -7.57
CA ASP A 85 3.14 -13.65 -7.82
C ASP A 85 3.97 -14.54 -6.89
N ALA A 86 5.26 -14.21 -6.70
CA ALA A 86 6.14 -14.93 -5.78
C ALA A 86 5.68 -14.75 -4.32
N ALA A 87 5.30 -13.53 -3.92
CA ALA A 87 4.77 -13.26 -2.59
C ALA A 87 3.52 -14.11 -2.31
N ASP A 88 2.56 -14.16 -3.23
CA ASP A 88 1.34 -14.96 -3.10
C ASP A 88 1.65 -16.45 -2.96
N LYS A 89 2.54 -16.97 -3.81
CA LYS A 89 2.98 -18.39 -3.76
C LYS A 89 3.49 -18.80 -2.37
N TYR A 90 4.18 -17.90 -1.68
CA TYR A 90 4.74 -18.16 -0.35
C TYR A 90 3.86 -17.65 0.81
N GLY A 91 2.66 -17.15 0.53
CA GLY A 91 1.73 -16.63 1.53
C GLY A 91 2.22 -15.34 2.20
N ILE A 92 3.08 -14.58 1.52
CA ILE A 92 3.63 -13.31 1.97
C ILE A 92 2.78 -12.18 1.39
N LYS A 93 2.39 -11.24 2.25
CA LYS A 93 1.64 -10.03 1.86
C LYS A 93 2.59 -8.88 1.52
N VAL A 94 2.14 -7.93 0.69
CA VAL A 94 2.99 -6.85 0.19
C VAL A 94 2.34 -5.50 0.48
N MET A 95 3.04 -4.64 1.24
CA MET A 95 2.78 -3.20 1.22
C MET A 95 3.43 -2.62 -0.03
N VAL A 96 2.61 -2.39 -1.06
CA VAL A 96 3.08 -1.96 -2.38
C VAL A 96 3.39 -0.47 -2.33
N GLY A 97 4.66 -0.12 -2.50
CA GLY A 97 5.13 1.25 -2.52
C GLY A 97 4.70 2.00 -3.77
N ILE A 98 4.35 3.27 -3.61
CA ILE A 98 4.07 4.22 -4.67
C ILE A 98 5.02 5.41 -4.44
N TRP A 99 6.08 5.45 -5.24
CA TRP A 99 7.16 6.42 -5.08
C TRP A 99 6.68 7.84 -5.37
N MET A 100 6.99 8.77 -4.47
CA MET A 100 6.74 10.20 -4.62
C MET A 100 8.09 10.92 -4.59
N ARG A 101 8.24 11.95 -5.44
CA ARG A 101 9.49 12.68 -5.63
C ARG A 101 9.85 13.54 -4.42
N HIS A 102 11.13 13.78 -4.20
CA HIS A 102 11.64 14.58 -3.07
C HIS A 102 12.04 15.98 -3.54
N GLY A 103 11.83 16.97 -2.67
CA GLY A 103 12.15 18.38 -2.99
C GLY A 103 13.59 18.79 -2.72
N ARG A 104 14.34 17.96 -2.00
CA ARG A 104 15.75 18.16 -1.70
C ARG A 104 16.50 16.83 -1.86
N PRO A 105 17.75 16.88 -2.36
CA PRO A 105 18.61 15.72 -2.37
C PRO A 105 18.94 15.35 -0.93
N GLY A 106 18.99 14.06 -0.63
CA GLY A 106 19.15 13.63 0.74
C GLY A 106 19.32 12.13 0.89
N MET A 107 18.77 11.63 2.00
CA MET A 107 19.00 10.29 2.50
C MET A 107 18.31 9.20 1.65
N GLU A 108 17.27 9.58 0.91
CA GLU A 108 16.45 8.65 0.13
C GLU A 108 16.68 8.77 -1.38
N ASP A 109 16.76 10.00 -1.89
CA ASP A 109 16.95 10.29 -3.32
C ASP A 109 17.71 11.60 -3.50
N ASP A 110 18.36 11.80 -4.64
CA ASP A 110 19.08 13.03 -4.97
C ASP A 110 18.24 14.03 -5.79
N ASP A 111 16.92 13.86 -5.77
CA ASP A 111 15.94 14.67 -6.47
C ASP A 111 15.82 16.11 -5.94
N ARG A 112 15.24 17.00 -6.77
CA ARG A 112 15.06 18.44 -6.52
C ARG A 112 13.69 18.92 -7.00
N PHE A 113 12.64 18.15 -6.72
CA PHE A 113 11.29 18.43 -7.18
C PHE A 113 10.66 19.64 -6.48
N ASN A 114 10.22 20.65 -7.23
CA ASN A 114 9.56 21.82 -6.63
C ASN A 114 8.03 21.68 -6.67
N TYR A 115 7.42 21.31 -5.54
CA TYR A 115 5.96 21.15 -5.40
C TYR A 115 5.15 22.44 -5.62
N LEU A 116 5.78 23.62 -5.62
CA LEU A 116 5.10 24.90 -5.87
C LEU A 116 5.07 25.28 -7.35
N GLU A 117 5.95 24.70 -8.16
CA GLU A 117 6.16 25.11 -9.56
C GLU A 117 5.83 23.98 -10.54
N ASP A 118 6.20 22.74 -10.21
CA ASP A 118 6.11 21.61 -11.13
C ASP A 118 4.74 20.91 -11.05
N THR A 119 3.74 21.59 -11.61
CA THR A 119 2.36 21.05 -11.66
C THR A 119 2.27 19.80 -12.54
N GLU A 120 3.06 19.72 -13.62
CA GLU A 120 3.07 18.58 -14.53
C GLU A 120 3.57 17.32 -13.82
N GLY A 121 4.70 17.40 -13.11
CA GLY A 121 5.21 16.28 -12.34
C GLY A 121 4.31 15.86 -11.18
N MET A 122 3.54 16.78 -10.58
CA MET A 122 2.50 16.43 -9.60
C MET A 122 1.36 15.61 -10.24
N GLU A 123 0.93 15.99 -11.43
CA GLU A 123 -0.07 15.21 -12.18
C GLU A 123 0.49 13.86 -12.65
N GLU A 124 1.78 13.79 -12.99
CA GLU A 124 2.45 12.52 -13.32
C GLU A 124 2.51 11.58 -12.12
N MET A 125 2.85 12.08 -10.92
CA MET A 125 2.82 11.30 -9.68
C MET A 125 1.41 10.82 -9.35
N TYR A 126 0.40 11.68 -9.49
CA TYR A 126 -1.01 11.30 -9.33
C TYR A 126 -1.43 10.21 -10.33
N ALA A 127 -1.11 10.39 -11.61
CA ALA A 127 -1.44 9.44 -12.66
C ALA A 127 -0.68 8.12 -12.48
N GLY A 128 0.57 8.17 -12.02
CA GLY A 128 1.38 7.01 -11.65
C GLY A 128 0.74 6.20 -10.54
N ALA A 129 0.36 6.85 -9.44
CA ALA A 129 -0.35 6.20 -8.34
C ALA A 129 -1.64 5.51 -8.80
N VAL A 130 -2.43 6.17 -9.65
CA VAL A 130 -3.66 5.58 -10.24
C VAL A 130 -3.35 4.36 -11.09
N ARG A 131 -2.33 4.43 -11.96
CA ARG A 131 -1.93 3.29 -12.80
C ARG A 131 -1.47 2.09 -11.98
N THR A 132 -0.65 2.32 -10.96
CA THR A 132 -0.17 1.27 -10.05
C THR A 132 -1.34 0.58 -9.34
N VAL A 133 -2.30 1.35 -8.81
CA VAL A 133 -3.46 0.76 -8.12
C VAL A 133 -4.37 0.00 -9.08
N GLU A 134 -4.69 0.55 -10.25
CA GLU A 134 -5.50 -0.18 -11.24
C GLU A 134 -4.83 -1.48 -11.70
N ALA A 135 -3.50 -1.49 -11.81
CA ALA A 135 -2.75 -2.68 -12.22
C ALA A 135 -2.77 -3.79 -11.17
N TYR A 136 -2.65 -3.46 -9.88
CA TYR A 136 -2.37 -4.48 -8.85
C TYR A 136 -3.44 -4.63 -7.76
N LYS A 137 -4.48 -3.78 -7.69
CA LYS A 137 -5.54 -3.87 -6.64
C LYS A 137 -6.26 -5.21 -6.54
N GLY A 138 -6.28 -5.98 -7.62
CA GLY A 138 -6.90 -7.31 -7.65
C GLY A 138 -5.97 -8.44 -7.21
N HIS A 139 -4.69 -8.15 -6.96
CA HIS A 139 -3.70 -9.18 -6.69
C HIS A 139 -3.77 -9.64 -5.22
N PRO A 140 -3.89 -10.95 -4.95
CA PRO A 140 -4.09 -11.49 -3.60
C PRO A 140 -2.96 -11.17 -2.62
N ALA A 141 -1.72 -11.01 -3.09
CA ALA A 141 -0.60 -10.61 -2.24
C ALA A 141 -0.69 -9.17 -1.69
N VAL A 142 -1.49 -8.26 -2.27
CA VAL A 142 -1.53 -6.86 -1.80
C VAL A 142 -2.07 -6.79 -0.37
N LEU A 143 -1.33 -6.13 0.51
CA LEU A 143 -1.75 -5.83 1.88
C LEU A 143 -2.38 -4.45 1.96
N ALA A 144 -1.64 -3.45 1.47
CA ALA A 144 -1.86 -2.02 1.65
C ALA A 144 -1.06 -1.25 0.59
N TRP A 145 -1.42 0.01 0.37
CA TRP A 145 -0.70 0.93 -0.50
C TRP A 145 0.18 1.87 0.32
N GLY A 146 1.49 1.91 0.05
CA GLY A 146 2.43 2.81 0.71
C GLY A 146 2.78 4.02 -0.16
N VAL A 147 2.10 5.14 0.03
CA VAL A 147 2.30 6.35 -0.78
C VAL A 147 3.37 7.24 -0.16
N GLY A 148 4.50 7.38 -0.87
CA GLY A 148 5.65 8.16 -0.45
C GLY A 148 6.48 7.51 0.66
N ASN A 149 7.76 7.89 0.69
CA ASN A 149 8.71 7.54 1.75
C ASN A 149 9.56 8.78 2.04
N GLU A 150 9.48 9.28 3.27
CA GLU A 150 10.29 10.39 3.77
C GLU A 150 10.25 11.67 2.93
N VAL A 151 9.11 11.95 2.29
CA VAL A 151 8.96 13.11 1.40
C VAL A 151 9.02 14.41 2.21
N TYR A 152 8.45 14.44 3.41
CA TYR A 152 8.47 15.65 4.23
C TYR A 152 9.88 15.95 4.74
N LEU A 153 10.61 14.92 5.20
CA LEU A 153 12.00 15.06 5.66
C LEU A 153 12.87 15.70 4.58
N ASN A 154 12.67 15.28 3.33
CA ASN A 154 13.40 15.79 2.16
C ASN A 154 12.62 16.89 1.41
N THR A 155 11.78 17.66 2.12
CA THR A 155 11.08 18.83 1.57
C THR A 155 11.40 20.09 2.35
N ALA A 156 11.67 21.14 1.58
CA ALA A 156 12.42 22.28 2.05
C ALA A 156 11.65 23.24 2.95
N THR A 157 10.50 23.66 2.44
CA THR A 157 9.69 24.72 3.01
C THR A 157 8.35 24.17 3.46
N ASP A 158 7.69 24.87 4.38
CA ASP A 158 6.36 24.47 4.83
C ASP A 158 5.31 24.63 3.72
N ALA A 159 5.50 25.59 2.81
CA ALA A 159 4.66 25.76 1.63
C ALA A 159 4.73 24.53 0.69
N GLU A 160 5.93 24.01 0.43
CA GLU A 160 6.09 22.77 -0.34
C GLU A 160 5.53 21.56 0.38
N LYS A 161 5.72 21.45 1.71
CA LYS A 161 5.11 20.37 2.50
C LYS A 161 3.60 20.41 2.41
N GLU A 162 2.97 21.59 2.53
CA GLU A 162 1.53 21.76 2.35
C GLU A 162 1.08 21.38 0.92
N ALA A 163 1.83 21.78 -0.11
CA ALA A 163 1.54 21.43 -1.49
C ALA A 163 1.60 19.91 -1.72
N TYR A 164 2.65 19.25 -1.21
CA TYR A 164 2.75 17.79 -1.21
C TYR A 164 1.60 17.14 -0.42
N SER A 165 1.22 17.66 0.76
CA SER A 165 0.10 17.12 1.52
C SER A 165 -1.21 17.16 0.74
N LYS A 166 -1.48 18.23 -0.02
CA LYS A 166 -2.67 18.34 -0.88
C LYS A 166 -2.65 17.32 -2.03
N LEU A 167 -1.48 17.09 -2.64
CA LEU A 167 -1.32 16.03 -3.63
C LEU A 167 -1.54 14.65 -3.00
N LEU A 168 -0.90 14.38 -1.87
CA LEU A 168 -1.00 13.12 -1.14
C LEU A 168 -2.46 12.81 -0.76
N GLU A 169 -3.22 13.78 -0.24
CA GLU A 169 -4.64 13.61 0.06
C GLU A 169 -5.46 13.28 -1.18
N ARG A 170 -5.19 13.99 -2.29
CA ARG A 170 -5.85 13.72 -3.57
C ARG A 170 -5.56 12.29 -4.04
N ILE A 171 -4.32 11.81 -3.89
CA ILE A 171 -3.93 10.43 -4.21
C ILE A 171 -4.64 9.45 -3.28
N CYS A 172 -4.52 9.59 -1.96
CA CYS A 172 -5.13 8.68 -0.97
C CYS A 172 -6.65 8.54 -1.20
N ARG A 173 -7.36 9.65 -1.38
CA ARG A 173 -8.80 9.64 -1.69
C ARG A 173 -9.10 8.90 -3.00
N LYS A 174 -8.27 9.09 -4.03
CA LYS A 174 -8.45 8.40 -5.31
C LYS A 174 -8.19 6.90 -5.16
N ILE A 175 -7.14 6.49 -4.46
CA ILE A 175 -6.83 5.08 -4.20
C ILE A 175 -8.03 4.41 -3.50
N LYS A 176 -8.55 5.00 -2.42
CA LYS A 176 -9.70 4.45 -1.68
C LYS A 176 -10.97 4.30 -2.54
N ALA A 177 -11.14 5.19 -3.52
CA ALA A 177 -12.25 5.09 -4.46
C ALA A 177 -12.05 4.00 -5.53
N LEU A 178 -10.80 3.74 -5.92
CA LEU A 178 -10.45 2.71 -6.91
C LEU A 178 -10.37 1.30 -6.30
N ASP A 179 -9.93 1.24 -5.04
CA ASP A 179 -9.64 0.03 -4.30
C ASP A 179 -10.13 0.20 -2.85
N PRO A 180 -11.39 -0.20 -2.56
CA PRO A 180 -11.91 -0.21 -1.20
C PRO A 180 -11.40 -1.42 -0.39
N ASN A 181 -10.62 -2.34 -0.98
CA ASN A 181 -10.21 -3.58 -0.35
C ASN A 181 -8.92 -3.47 0.48
N HIS A 182 -8.13 -2.42 0.27
CA HIS A 182 -6.83 -2.26 0.91
C HIS A 182 -6.68 -0.86 1.53
N PRO A 183 -6.11 -0.75 2.74
CA PRO A 183 -5.85 0.53 3.38
C PRO A 183 -4.72 1.29 2.67
N VAL A 184 -4.72 2.61 2.84
CA VAL A 184 -3.66 3.49 2.37
C VAL A 184 -2.79 3.93 3.53
N ALA A 185 -1.48 3.82 3.36
CA ALA A 185 -0.46 4.27 4.29
C ALA A 185 0.44 5.31 3.62
N SER A 186 1.10 6.13 4.44
CA SER A 186 2.24 6.95 4.02
C SER A 186 3.34 6.81 5.07
N VAL A 187 4.61 6.91 4.64
CA VAL A 187 5.77 6.57 5.48
C VAL A 187 6.70 7.77 5.62
N GLU A 188 7.12 8.07 6.84
CA GLU A 188 7.98 9.22 7.16
C GLU A 188 8.98 8.90 8.27
N ALA A 189 10.07 9.66 8.36
CA ALA A 189 11.07 9.51 9.40
C ALA A 189 10.54 9.97 10.76
N TRP A 190 10.66 9.09 11.76
CA TRP A 190 10.15 9.27 13.13
C TRP A 190 8.72 9.84 13.13
N THR A 191 8.50 11.01 13.71
CA THR A 191 7.18 11.66 13.79
C THR A 191 7.07 12.93 12.94
N PHE A 192 8.04 13.18 12.06
CA PHE A 192 8.17 14.46 11.34
C PHE A 192 6.94 14.81 10.49
N GLY A 193 6.32 13.81 9.86
CA GLY A 193 5.14 13.98 9.00
C GLY A 193 3.80 14.02 9.72
N LEU A 194 3.74 13.73 11.02
CA LEU A 194 2.47 13.50 11.72
C LEU A 194 1.53 14.70 11.66
N ASP A 195 2.04 15.90 11.95
CA ASP A 195 1.23 17.12 11.97
C ASP A 195 0.66 17.43 10.58
N TRP A 196 1.47 17.24 9.53
CA TRP A 196 1.06 17.43 8.13
C TRP A 196 -0.01 16.43 7.72
N TRP A 197 0.15 15.14 8.06
CA TRP A 197 -0.86 14.13 7.76
C TRP A 197 -2.17 14.39 8.49
N GLN A 198 -2.11 14.66 9.80
CA GLN A 198 -3.31 14.90 10.61
C GLN A 198 -4.10 16.12 10.13
N GLN A 199 -3.39 17.18 9.72
CA GLN A 199 -4.03 18.42 9.29
C GLN A 199 -4.58 18.34 7.86
N TYR A 200 -3.84 17.73 6.94
CA TYR A 200 -4.11 17.87 5.50
C TYR A 200 -4.48 16.57 4.78
N VAL A 201 -4.24 15.40 5.38
CA VAL A 201 -4.33 14.10 4.70
C VAL A 201 -5.23 13.10 5.46
N PRO A 202 -6.50 13.45 5.71
CA PRO A 202 -7.42 12.61 6.49
C PRO A 202 -7.76 11.27 5.82
N SER A 203 -7.42 11.07 4.54
CA SER A 203 -7.67 9.81 3.84
C SER A 203 -6.65 8.71 4.17
N ILE A 204 -5.54 8.99 4.86
CA ILE A 204 -4.60 7.95 5.30
C ILE A 204 -5.22 7.07 6.39
N ASP A 205 -5.10 5.74 6.24
CA ASP A 205 -5.56 4.76 7.21
C ASP A 205 -4.46 4.34 8.20
N ILE A 206 -3.18 4.37 7.77
CA ILE A 206 -2.02 3.93 8.55
C ILE A 206 -0.88 4.96 8.43
N TYR A 207 -0.37 5.43 9.56
CA TYR A 207 0.89 6.19 9.61
C TYR A 207 2.07 5.22 9.74
N GLY A 208 2.94 5.18 8.73
CA GLY A 208 4.20 4.45 8.78
C GLY A 208 5.32 5.35 9.28
N LEU A 209 6.09 4.88 10.26
CA LEU A 209 7.19 5.64 10.85
C LEU A 209 8.48 4.84 10.71
N ASN A 210 9.47 5.39 10.01
CA ASN A 210 10.82 4.82 9.97
C ASN A 210 11.54 5.24 11.26
N ILE A 211 12.02 4.28 12.05
CA ILE A 211 12.69 4.51 13.33
C ILE A 211 14.09 3.89 13.25
N TYR A 212 15.09 4.76 13.19
CA TYR A 212 16.51 4.43 13.14
C TYR A 212 17.16 4.56 14.52
#